data_AF-A0A6P0Q5J8-F1
#
_entry.id   AF-A0A6P0Q5J8-F1
#
_cell.length_a   1.000
_cell.length_b   1.000
_cell.length_c   1.000
_cell.angle_alpha   90.00
_cell.angle_beta   90.00
_cell.angle_gamma   90.00
#
_symmetry.space_group_name_H-M   'P 1'
#
loop_
_entity.id
_entity.type
_entity.pdbx_description
1 polymer ?
#
loop_
_entity_poly.entity_id
_entity_poly.type
_entity_poly.pdbx_seq_one_letter_code
_entity_poly.pdbx_strand_id
1 'polypeptide(L)'
;EGPQALAFNIQGGTILGDLPPYEAFIIGGSNSVRGFAEGDLASGRSYLQATAEYRFPIFSVIGGALFVDAGTDLGSAGAVPGEPGEQRDLPGTGLGYGLGVRVQSPLGPIRVDFGLNTEGDSRLHFGIGEKF
;
A
#
# COMPACT_ATOMS: atom_id res chain seq x y z
N GLU A 1 -25.72 -11.39 -12.33
CA GLU A 1 -24.36 -10.88 -12.62
C GLU A 1 -24.07 -9.76 -11.63
N GLY A 2 -22.94 -9.81 -10.92
CA GLY A 2 -22.55 -8.72 -10.02
C GLY A 2 -21.75 -7.64 -10.78
N PRO A 3 -21.72 -6.39 -10.28
CA PRO A 3 -20.95 -5.33 -10.93
C PRO A 3 -19.45 -5.59 -10.82
N GLN A 4 -18.74 -5.43 -11.95
CA GLN A 4 -17.28 -5.36 -11.98
C GLN A 4 -16.88 -3.90 -11.77
N ALA A 5 -15.77 -3.68 -11.06
CA ALA A 5 -15.28 -2.33 -10.82
C ALA A 5 -13.76 -2.26 -11.02
N LEU A 6 -13.32 -1.17 -11.64
CA LEU A 6 -11.92 -0.75 -11.65
C LEU A 6 -11.80 0.45 -10.73
N ALA A 7 -10.93 0.35 -9.73
CA ALA A 7 -10.68 1.40 -8.77
C ALA A 7 -9.22 1.84 -8.87
N PHE A 8 -9.01 3.14 -8.81
CA PHE A 8 -7.70 3.76 -8.90
C PHE A 8 -7.54 4.74 -7.74
N ASN A 9 -6.36 4.75 -7.14
CA ASN A 9 -5.99 5.69 -6.08
C ASN A 9 -4.59 6.20 -6.38
N ILE A 10 -4.39 7.51 -6.28
CA ILE A 10 -3.10 8.15 -6.44
C ILE A 10 -2.97 9.15 -5.30
N GLN A 11 -1.87 9.08 -4.57
CA GLN A 11 -1.58 9.95 -3.44
C GLN A 11 -0.12 10.39 -3.52
N GLY A 12 0.14 11.64 -3.17
CA GLY A 12 1.51 12.13 -3.06
C GLY A 12 1.53 13.36 -2.17
N GLY A 13 2.67 13.61 -1.57
CA GLY A 13 2.86 14.70 -0.63
C GLY A 13 4.33 15.06 -0.50
N THR A 14 4.58 16.29 -0.08
CA THR A 14 5.92 16.80 0.21
C THR A 14 5.85 17.73 1.42
N ILE A 15 6.81 17.60 2.33
CA ILE A 15 6.92 18.49 3.49
C ILE A 15 7.93 19.59 3.17
N LEU A 16 7.52 20.85 3.39
CA LEU A 16 8.34 22.04 3.18
C LEU A 16 8.76 22.63 4.53
N GLY A 17 10.03 23.01 4.65
CA GLY A 17 10.58 23.56 5.90
C GLY A 17 11.28 22.50 6.75
N ASP A 18 11.28 22.71 8.07
CA ASP A 18 11.86 21.78 9.03
C ASP A 18 10.99 20.53 9.15
N LEU A 19 11.64 19.37 9.04
CA LEU A 19 11.00 18.06 9.12
C LEU A 19 11.61 17.27 10.28
N PRO A 20 10.90 17.08 11.40
CA PRO A 20 11.33 16.12 12.40
C PRO A 20 11.18 14.68 11.88
N PRO A 21 12.02 13.72 12.31
CA PRO A 21 12.04 12.37 11.74
C PRO A 21 10.73 11.58 11.87
N TYR A 22 9.92 11.87 12.90
CA TYR A 22 8.63 11.22 13.15
C TYR A 22 7.51 11.73 12.22
N GLU A 23 7.74 12.82 11.50
CA GLU A 23 6.82 13.33 10.47
C GLU A 23 7.19 12.86 9.06
N ALA A 24 8.27 12.08 8.91
CA ALA A 24 8.63 11.49 7.62
C ALA A 24 7.49 10.61 7.09
N PHE A 25 7.28 10.66 5.78
CA PHE A 25 6.30 9.80 5.14
C PHE A 25 6.82 8.37 5.10
N ILE A 26 6.07 7.48 5.73
CA ILE A 26 6.35 6.06 5.78
C ILE A 26 5.53 5.37 4.68
N ILE A 27 6.19 4.61 3.81
CA ILE A 27 5.55 3.88 2.71
C ILE A 27 5.68 2.38 2.97
N GLY A 28 4.61 1.64 2.67
CA GLY A 28 4.52 0.19 2.83
C GLY A 28 3.41 -0.22 3.78
N GLY A 29 2.87 -1.43 3.58
CA GLY A 29 1.81 -2.01 4.41
C GLY A 29 0.43 -2.07 3.74
N SER A 30 -0.57 -2.49 4.50
CA SER A 30 -1.90 -2.85 3.98
C SER A 30 -2.69 -1.68 3.34
N ASN A 31 -2.39 -0.45 3.74
CA ASN A 31 -3.08 0.76 3.29
C ASN A 31 -2.23 1.63 2.34
N SER A 32 -0.99 1.21 2.07
CA SER A 32 -0.07 1.85 1.13
C SER A 32 0.25 0.85 0.02
N VAL A 33 1.50 0.39 -0.07
CA VAL A 33 1.96 -0.66 -0.98
C VAL A 33 1.88 -2.02 -0.29
N ARG A 34 0.85 -2.80 -0.65
CA ARG A 34 0.65 -4.17 -0.13
C ARG A 34 1.80 -5.08 -0.58
N GLY A 35 2.15 -6.07 0.24
CA GLY A 35 3.30 -6.94 0.00
C GLY A 35 4.57 -6.51 0.74
N PHE A 36 4.71 -5.22 1.07
CA PHE A 36 5.73 -4.72 2.02
C PHE A 36 5.18 -4.68 3.45
N ALA A 37 6.07 -4.68 4.46
CA ALA A 37 5.64 -4.26 5.79
C ALA A 37 5.25 -2.79 5.80
N GLU A 38 4.57 -2.44 6.88
CA GLU A 38 4.51 -1.08 7.34
C GLU A 38 5.91 -0.49 7.47
N GLY A 39 6.21 0.47 6.59
CA GLY A 39 7.49 1.18 6.56
C GLY A 39 8.70 0.41 6.07
N ASP A 40 8.52 -0.73 5.42
CA ASP A 40 9.63 -1.48 4.81
C ASP A 40 9.88 -1.09 3.34
N LEU A 41 9.06 -0.22 2.74
CA LEU A 41 9.31 0.24 1.38
C LEU A 41 10.16 1.51 1.35
N ALA A 42 9.74 2.55 2.08
CA ALA A 42 10.46 3.82 2.09
C ALA A 42 10.12 4.68 3.31
N SER A 43 11.01 5.62 3.61
CA SER A 43 10.82 6.65 4.63
C SER A 43 11.48 7.94 4.14
N GLY A 44 10.69 8.97 3.82
CA GLY A 44 11.20 10.18 3.16
C GLY A 44 10.37 11.44 3.40
N ARG A 45 10.91 12.58 2.97
CA ARG A 45 10.25 13.91 3.04
C ARG A 45 9.11 14.08 2.04
N SER A 46 9.23 13.41 0.90
CA SER A 46 8.24 13.41 -0.17
C SER A 46 7.89 11.98 -0.50
N TYR A 47 6.67 11.75 -0.95
CA TYR A 47 6.23 10.45 -1.40
C TYR A 47 5.27 10.55 -2.57
N LEU A 48 5.22 9.47 -3.33
CA LEU A 48 4.21 9.23 -4.35
C LEU A 48 3.83 7.76 -4.28
N GLN A 49 2.53 7.48 -4.25
CA GLN A 49 1.99 6.13 -4.34
C GLN A 49 0.78 6.08 -5.27
N ALA A 50 0.60 4.93 -5.91
CA ALA A 50 -0.53 4.66 -6.77
C ALA A 50 -1.01 3.22 -6.57
N THR A 51 -2.32 3.02 -6.60
CA THR A 51 -2.98 1.72 -6.55
C THR A 51 -3.92 1.62 -7.74
N ALA A 52 -3.85 0.50 -8.46
CA ALA A 52 -4.87 0.05 -9.40
C ALA A 52 -5.47 -1.27 -8.87
N GLU A 53 -6.79 -1.35 -8.84
CA GLU A 53 -7.49 -2.48 -8.26
C GLU A 53 -8.69 -2.89 -9.13
N TYR A 54 -8.69 -4.14 -9.55
CA TYR A 54 -9.79 -4.75 -10.29
C TYR A 54 -10.63 -5.61 -9.34
N ARG A 55 -11.93 -5.33 -9.26
CA ARG A 55 -12.89 -5.99 -8.38
C ARG A 55 -13.92 -6.72 -9.22
N PHE A 56 -14.13 -8.00 -8.93
CA PHE A 56 -15.11 -8.82 -9.64
C PHE A 56 -15.90 -9.70 -8.66
N PRO A 57 -17.19 -9.97 -8.93
CA PRO A 57 -17.98 -10.89 -8.11
C PRO A 57 -17.56 -12.34 -8.36
N ILE A 58 -17.50 -13.16 -7.31
CA ILE A 58 -17.33 -14.62 -7.41
C ILE A 58 -18.67 -15.29 -7.06
N PHE A 59 -19.26 -14.93 -5.92
CA PHE A 59 -20.59 -15.34 -5.45
C PHE A 59 -21.36 -14.12 -4.94
N SER A 60 -22.64 -14.29 -4.58
CA SER A 60 -23.51 -13.19 -4.10
C SER A 60 -22.94 -12.41 -2.91
N VAL A 61 -22.13 -13.05 -2.06
CA VAL A 61 -21.49 -12.45 -0.88
C VAL A 61 -19.96 -12.45 -0.92
N ILE A 62 -19.36 -13.02 -1.97
CA ILE A 62 -17.90 -13.16 -2.11
C ILE A 62 -17.44 -12.47 -3.40
N GLY A 63 -16.54 -11.51 -3.27
CA GLY A 63 -15.86 -10.84 -4.37
C GLY A 63 -14.37 -11.17 -4.41
N GLY A 64 -13.81 -11.17 -5.61
CA GLY A 64 -12.38 -11.22 -5.86
C GLY A 64 -11.81 -9.82 -6.10
N ALA A 65 -10.52 -9.67 -5.82
CA ALA A 65 -9.72 -8.50 -6.09
C ALA A 65 -8.41 -8.91 -6.76
N LEU A 66 -7.99 -8.16 -7.77
CA LEU A 66 -6.60 -8.12 -8.20
C LEU A 66 -6.11 -6.70 -7.98
N PHE A 67 -4.91 -6.54 -7.45
CA PHE A 67 -4.36 -5.23 -7.21
C PHE A 67 -2.90 -5.13 -7.61
N VAL A 68 -2.52 -3.91 -7.97
CA VAL A 68 -1.14 -3.49 -8.17
C VAL A 68 -0.98 -2.14 -7.48
N ASP A 69 -0.03 -2.07 -6.57
CA ASP A 69 0.36 -0.90 -5.81
C ASP A 69 1.80 -0.53 -6.18
N ALA A 70 2.09 0.76 -6.25
CA ALA A 70 3.41 1.31 -6.51
C ALA A 70 3.68 2.44 -5.51
N GLY A 71 4.92 2.54 -5.03
CA GLY A 71 5.32 3.59 -4.10
C GLY A 71 6.77 4.01 -4.29
N THR A 72 7.04 5.29 -4.03
CA THR A 72 8.38 5.88 -4.05
C THR A 72 8.48 7.06 -3.08
N ASP A 73 9.64 7.22 -2.43
CA ASP A 73 9.97 8.41 -1.64
C ASP A 73 10.61 9.54 -2.47
N LEU A 74 10.66 9.40 -3.80
CA LEU A 74 11.26 10.35 -4.73
C LEU A 74 12.73 10.68 -4.42
N GLY A 75 13.46 9.75 -3.79
CA GLY A 75 14.86 9.95 -3.39
C GLY A 75 15.04 10.91 -2.23
N SER A 76 13.99 11.12 -1.42
CA SER A 76 13.99 12.10 -0.34
C SER A 76 14.28 11.51 1.05
N ALA A 77 14.72 10.25 1.14
CA ALA A 77 15.09 9.59 2.38
C ALA A 77 16.23 10.32 3.12
N GLY A 78 17.30 10.70 2.42
CA GLY A 78 18.41 11.46 2.99
C GLY A 78 18.04 12.87 3.47
N ALA A 79 16.87 13.39 3.08
CA ALA A 79 16.37 14.69 3.54
C ALA A 79 15.63 14.60 4.90
N VAL A 80 15.52 13.41 5.48
CA VAL A 80 14.97 13.17 6.81
C VAL A 80 16.12 13.14 7.83
N PRO A 81 16.08 13.94 8.92
CA PRO A 81 17.15 13.90 9.91
C PRO A 81 17.33 12.49 10.49
N GLY A 82 18.58 12.03 10.58
CA GLY A 82 18.90 10.67 11.01
C GLY A 82 18.71 9.60 9.93
N GLU A 83 18.28 9.96 8.72
CA GLU A 83 18.32 9.13 7.51
C GLU A 83 17.78 7.70 7.73
N PRO A 84 16.59 7.52 8.35
CA PRO A 84 16.09 6.21 8.75
C PRO A 84 15.87 5.26 7.57
N GLY A 85 15.57 5.81 6.38
CA GLY A 85 15.47 5.01 5.15
C GLY A 85 16.81 4.41 4.74
N GLU A 86 17.89 5.19 4.81
CA GLU A 86 19.24 4.74 4.47
C GLU A 86 19.81 3.80 5.54
N GLN A 87 19.62 4.11 6.83
CA GLN A 87 20.08 3.26 7.93
C GLN A 87 19.42 1.87 7.94
N ARG A 88 18.19 1.77 7.44
CA ARG A 88 17.43 0.51 7.33
C ARG A 88 17.58 -0.17 5.97
N ASP A 89 18.39 0.40 5.07
CA ASP A 89 18.60 -0.08 3.71
C ASP A 89 17.26 -0.29 2.96
N LEU A 90 16.34 0.68 3.11
CA LEU A 90 15.03 0.62 2.47
C LEU A 90 15.17 0.80 0.96
N PRO A 91 14.38 0.08 0.13
CA PRO A 91 14.43 0.20 -1.32
C PRO A 91 14.17 1.62 -1.86
N GLY A 92 13.37 2.41 -1.15
CA GLY A 92 12.99 3.77 -1.54
C GLY A 92 11.93 3.83 -2.66
N THR A 93 11.93 2.85 -3.57
CA THR A 93 10.90 2.65 -4.61
C THR A 93 10.60 1.17 -4.77
N GLY A 94 9.33 0.84 -5.03
CA GLY A 94 8.94 -0.56 -5.14
C GLY A 94 7.50 -0.75 -5.59
N LEU A 95 7.23 -1.97 -6.01
CA LEU A 95 5.91 -2.39 -6.48
C LEU A 95 5.41 -3.56 -5.64
N GLY A 96 4.13 -3.53 -5.34
CA GLY A 96 3.40 -4.60 -4.68
C GLY A 96 2.25 -5.05 -5.56
N TYR A 97 2.02 -6.34 -5.71
CA TYR A 97 0.88 -6.84 -6.48
C TYR A 97 0.33 -8.10 -5.86
N GLY A 98 -0.92 -8.39 -6.13
CA GLY A 98 -1.54 -9.53 -5.48
C GLY A 98 -3.01 -9.69 -5.76
N LEU A 99 -3.59 -10.57 -4.96
CA LEU A 99 -4.98 -10.98 -5.05
C LEU A 99 -5.64 -10.84 -3.69
N GLY A 100 -6.90 -10.47 -3.71
CA GLY A 100 -7.69 -10.29 -2.50
C GLY A 100 -9.06 -10.95 -2.61
N VAL A 101 -9.62 -11.27 -1.46
CA VAL A 101 -10.97 -11.79 -1.29
C VAL A 101 -11.74 -10.84 -0.40
N ARG A 102 -12.95 -10.50 -0.85
CA ARG A 102 -13.89 -9.64 -0.13
C ARG A 102 -15.10 -10.47 0.25
N VAL A 103 -15.48 -10.46 1.52
CA VAL A 103 -16.64 -11.19 2.02
C VAL A 103 -17.59 -10.20 2.67
N GLN A 104 -18.82 -10.13 2.16
CA GLN A 104 -19.86 -9.33 2.78
C GLN A 104 -20.40 -10.07 4.00
N SER A 105 -20.07 -9.59 5.20
CA SER A 105 -20.60 -10.13 6.46
C SER A 105 -21.65 -9.19 7.06
N PRO A 106 -22.50 -9.68 7.99
CA PRO A 106 -23.42 -8.82 8.75
C PRO A 106 -22.72 -7.72 9.56
N LEU A 107 -21.43 -7.90 9.87
CA LEU A 107 -20.61 -6.94 10.62
C LEU A 107 -19.92 -5.91 9.70
N GLY A 108 -20.06 -6.05 8.38
CA GLY A 108 -19.41 -5.23 7.36
C GLY A 108 -18.60 -6.04 6.35
N PRO A 109 -18.05 -5.38 5.31
CA PRO A 109 -17.19 -6.03 4.32
C PRO A 109 -15.86 -6.42 4.98
N ILE A 110 -15.48 -7.69 4.86
CA ILE A 110 -14.19 -8.23 5.31
C ILE A 110 -13.28 -8.32 4.09
N ARG A 111 -12.03 -7.86 4.22
CA ARG A 111 -10.99 -7.96 3.18
C ARG A 111 -9.84 -8.85 3.63
N VAL A 112 -9.42 -9.74 2.75
CA VAL A 112 -8.20 -10.55 2.90
C VAL A 112 -7.37 -10.36 1.65
N ASP A 113 -6.21 -9.73 1.76
CA ASP A 113 -5.32 -9.43 0.64
C ASP A 113 -4.02 -10.22 0.79
N PHE A 114 -3.63 -10.96 -0.23
CA PHE A 114 -2.31 -11.58 -0.33
C PHE A 114 -1.48 -10.81 -1.35
N GLY A 115 -0.43 -10.14 -0.87
CA GLY A 115 0.47 -9.32 -1.68
C GLY A 115 1.87 -9.92 -1.77
N LEU A 116 2.46 -9.79 -2.94
CA LEU A 116 3.87 -10.05 -3.24
C LEU A 116 4.54 -8.72 -3.56
N ASN A 117 5.83 -8.60 -3.29
CA ASN A 117 6.59 -7.41 -3.65
C ASN A 117 7.77 -7.72 -4.58
N THR A 118 8.40 -6.66 -5.08
CA THR A 118 9.59 -6.74 -5.94
C THR A 118 10.84 -7.25 -5.22
N GLU A 119 10.87 -7.20 -3.90
CA GLU A 119 11.97 -7.71 -3.06
C GLU A 119 11.89 -9.24 -2.85
N GLY A 120 10.81 -9.88 -3.30
CA GLY A 120 10.58 -11.32 -3.14
C GLY A 120 9.86 -11.72 -1.86
N ASP A 121 9.44 -10.76 -1.04
CA ASP A 121 8.61 -11.01 0.13
C ASP A 121 7.12 -11.19 -0.24
N SER A 122 6.41 -11.85 0.66
CA SER A 122 4.96 -11.97 0.62
C SER A 122 4.33 -11.57 1.95
N ARG A 123 3.14 -10.99 1.89
CA ARG A 123 2.37 -10.56 3.06
C ARG A 123 0.91 -10.89 2.90
N LEU A 124 0.32 -11.40 3.98
CA LEU A 124 -1.12 -11.51 4.12
C LEU A 124 -1.62 -10.32 4.95
N HIS A 125 -2.64 -9.63 4.46
CA HIS A 125 -3.31 -8.53 5.15
C HIS A 125 -4.78 -8.88 5.37
N PHE A 126 -5.30 -8.53 6.55
CA PHE A 126 -6.70 -8.65 6.91
C PHE A 126 -7.23 -7.28 7.32
N GLY A 127 -8.46 -6.97 6.94
CA GLY A 127 -9.12 -5.73 7.35
C GLY A 127 -10.65 -5.86 7.33
N ILE A 128 -11.31 -4.91 7.99
CA ILE A 128 -12.76 -4.74 8.00
C ILE A 128 -13.04 -3.34 7.45
N GLY A 129 -13.93 -3.22 6.48
CA GLY A 129 -14.23 -1.98 5.76
C GLY A 129 -13.59 -1.88 4.37
N GLU A 130 -13.87 -0.76 3.70
CA GLU A 130 -13.26 -0.39 2.42
C GLU A 130 -11.88 0.25 2.63
N LYS A 131 -10.97 0.12 1.65
CA LYS A 131 -9.63 0.73 1.70
C LYS A 131 -9.68 2.26 1.51
N PHE A 132 -10.64 2.75 0.73
CA PHE A 132 -10.83 4.15 0.35
C PHE A 132 -12.28 4.39 -0.07
#